data_AF-A0A382Z0V5-F1
#
_entry.id   AF-A0A382Z0V5-F1
#
_cell.length_a   1.000
_cell.length_b   1.000
_cell.length_c   1.000
_cell.angle_alpha   90.00
_cell.angle_beta   90.00
_cell.angle_gamma   90.00
#
_symmetry.space_group_name_H-M   'P 1'
#
loop_
_entity.id
_entity.type
_entity.pdbx_description
1 polymer ?
#
loop_
_entity_poly.entity_id
_entity_poly.type
_entity_poly.pdbx_seq_one_letter_code
_entity_poly.pdbx_strand_id
1 'polypeptide(L)'
;MFQHLATHPHGGVTHCCVADHRNALSSSRDGDRFYNLNRDTVHDTMNSESYKKARLEVLDGKKPKACLRCFAEEAKGMNSKRVEEIKNYPEYTVDVAREVTDSTGYMKDVQLEFVELRLGNTCNVACRTCNPASSSKWRNDYDALQKATTFQLTDYNTLEGFRWPEREGFWEDLLQHCDNVKTFYINGGEPMLIKEHFAFLERLVELGKTDIKLWYNINMTIMNE
;
A
#
# COMPACT_ATOMS: atom_id res chain seq x y z
N MET A 1 9.91 -6.17 8.10
CA MET A 1 8.86 -7.23 8.05
C MET A 1 7.58 -6.66 8.66
N PHE A 2 6.39 -7.03 8.21
CA PHE A 2 5.04 -6.72 8.81
C PHE A 2 4.72 -5.28 9.25
N GLN A 3 5.63 -4.34 9.08
CA GLN A 3 5.58 -2.92 9.46
C GLN A 3 5.21 -2.02 8.27
N HIS A 4 4.82 -2.62 7.14
CA HIS A 4 4.59 -1.96 5.87
C HIS A 4 3.12 -2.03 5.47
N LEU A 5 2.47 -0.87 5.34
CA LEU A 5 1.14 -0.74 4.76
C LEU A 5 1.28 -0.35 3.28
N ALA A 6 1.00 -1.27 2.36
CA ALA A 6 1.04 -1.01 0.92
C ALA A 6 -0.36 -0.94 0.32
N THR A 7 -0.82 0.27 0.03
CA THR A 7 -2.16 0.54 -0.50
C THR A 7 -2.17 0.58 -2.03
N HIS A 8 -3.35 0.38 -2.62
CA HIS A 8 -3.64 0.52 -4.06
C HIS A 8 -4.64 1.66 -4.31
N PRO A 9 -4.70 2.22 -5.53
CA PRO A 9 -5.62 3.33 -5.85
C PRO A 9 -7.07 3.10 -5.42
N HIS A 10 -7.57 1.87 -5.48
CA HIS A 10 -8.95 1.52 -5.10
C HIS A 10 -9.13 1.19 -3.60
N GLY A 11 -8.13 1.48 -2.75
CA GLY A 11 -8.16 1.24 -1.30
C GLY A 11 -7.84 -0.18 -0.86
N GLY A 12 -7.56 -1.10 -1.79
CA GLY A 12 -7.10 -2.45 -1.45
C GLY A 12 -5.67 -2.42 -0.92
N VAL A 13 -5.32 -3.43 -0.11
CA VAL A 13 -4.00 -3.51 0.54
C VAL A 13 -3.33 -4.85 0.21
N THR A 14 -2.03 -4.81 -0.06
CA THR A 14 -1.21 -5.98 -0.37
C THR A 14 0.08 -6.00 0.45
N HIS A 15 0.73 -7.15 0.59
CA HIS A 15 1.96 -7.25 1.40
C HIS A 15 3.07 -6.27 0.99
N CYS A 16 3.28 -6.11 -0.33
CA CYS A 16 4.16 -5.08 -0.89
C CYS A 16 3.95 -4.96 -2.41
N CYS A 17 4.51 -3.91 -3.02
CA CYS A 17 4.36 -3.67 -4.45
C CYS A 17 4.95 -4.75 -5.37
N VAL A 18 5.98 -5.50 -4.93
CA VAL A 18 6.62 -6.58 -5.71
C VAL A 18 6.13 -7.99 -5.37
N ALA A 19 5.18 -8.10 -4.43
CA ALA A 19 4.58 -9.37 -4.09
C ALA A 19 3.83 -9.96 -5.30
N ASP A 20 3.56 -11.26 -5.24
CA ASP A 20 2.78 -11.94 -6.26
C ASP A 20 1.30 -11.55 -6.13
N HIS A 21 0.82 -10.73 -7.08
CA HIS A 21 -0.56 -10.26 -7.13
C HIS A 21 -1.48 -11.20 -7.91
N ARG A 22 -0.96 -12.29 -8.51
CA ARG A 22 -1.78 -13.25 -9.27
C ARG A 22 -2.80 -13.89 -8.34
N ASN A 23 -4.05 -13.97 -8.80
CA ASN A 23 -5.16 -14.51 -8.02
C ASN A 23 -5.29 -13.86 -6.63
N ALA A 24 -4.92 -12.58 -6.51
CA ALA A 24 -4.95 -11.80 -5.27
C ALA A 24 -4.18 -12.46 -4.10
N LEU A 25 -3.09 -13.16 -4.42
CA LEU A 25 -2.30 -13.92 -3.43
C LEU A 25 -1.66 -13.03 -2.37
N SER A 26 -1.30 -11.80 -2.72
CA SER A 26 -0.70 -10.80 -1.83
C SER A 26 -1.73 -9.93 -1.09
N SER A 27 -3.01 -10.01 -1.45
CA SER A 27 -4.06 -9.14 -0.94
C SER A 27 -4.45 -9.49 0.49
N SER A 28 -4.73 -8.47 1.29
CA SER A 28 -5.31 -8.65 2.61
C SER A 28 -6.75 -9.20 2.48
N ARG A 29 -6.96 -10.43 2.97
CA ARG A 29 -8.24 -11.16 2.85
C ARG A 29 -8.43 -12.26 3.88
N ASP A 30 -9.71 -12.58 4.09
CA ASP A 30 -10.22 -13.76 4.79
C ASP A 30 -11.07 -14.57 3.80
N GLY A 31 -10.58 -15.74 3.38
CA GLY A 31 -11.18 -16.47 2.26
C GLY A 31 -11.38 -15.58 1.01
N ASP A 32 -12.63 -15.35 0.63
CA ASP A 32 -13.03 -14.53 -0.52
C ASP A 32 -13.36 -13.07 -0.15
N ARG A 33 -13.34 -12.69 1.14
CA ARG A 33 -13.54 -11.31 1.58
C ARG A 33 -12.21 -10.55 1.55
N PHE A 34 -12.13 -9.55 0.68
CA PHE A 34 -10.97 -8.64 0.61
C PHE A 34 -11.15 -7.46 1.55
N TYR A 35 -10.09 -7.12 2.28
CA TYR A 35 -10.02 -5.90 3.07
C TYR A 35 -9.80 -4.70 2.16
N ASN A 36 -10.46 -3.58 2.49
CA ASN A 36 -10.38 -2.35 1.72
C ASN A 36 -10.59 -1.13 2.62
N LEU A 37 -9.69 -0.16 2.52
CA LEU A 37 -9.69 1.09 3.31
C LEU A 37 -10.88 2.02 3.01
N ASN A 38 -11.69 1.70 1.99
CA ASN A 38 -13.02 2.29 1.82
C ASN A 38 -14.01 1.90 2.93
N ARG A 39 -13.70 0.94 3.81
CA ARG A 39 -14.64 0.45 4.83
C ARG A 39 -13.97 -0.18 6.06
N ASP A 40 -12.83 -0.84 5.87
CA ASP A 40 -12.14 -1.61 6.90
C ASP A 40 -11.00 -0.76 7.51
N THR A 41 -10.65 -1.06 8.77
CA THR A 41 -9.55 -0.39 9.48
C THR A 41 -8.19 -0.92 9.03
N VAL A 42 -7.13 -0.13 9.26
CA VAL A 42 -5.74 -0.53 9.10
C VAL A 42 -5.43 -1.69 10.04
N HIS A 43 -5.92 -1.65 11.28
CA HIS A 43 -5.75 -2.75 12.24
C HIS A 43 -6.27 -4.08 11.71
N ASP A 44 -7.54 -4.12 11.30
CA ASP A 44 -8.16 -5.35 10.80
C ASP A 44 -7.52 -5.80 9.49
N THR A 45 -7.16 -4.85 8.62
CA THR A 45 -6.45 -5.12 7.37
C THR A 45 -5.10 -5.78 7.61
N MET A 46 -4.33 -5.32 8.59
CA MET A 46 -3.04 -5.91 8.96
C MET A 46 -3.18 -7.25 9.70
N ASN A 47 -4.38 -7.54 10.23
CA ASN A 47 -4.73 -8.76 10.96
C ASN A 47 -5.62 -9.74 10.17
N SER A 48 -5.77 -9.57 8.86
CA SER A 48 -6.45 -10.55 8.01
C SER A 48 -5.77 -11.92 8.02
N GLU A 49 -6.52 -12.98 7.73
CA GLU A 49 -6.02 -14.36 7.68
C GLU A 49 -4.80 -14.51 6.79
N SER A 50 -4.83 -13.91 5.60
CA SER A 50 -3.69 -13.89 4.67
C SER A 50 -2.43 -13.27 5.28
N TYR A 51 -2.56 -12.18 6.04
CA TYR A 51 -1.44 -11.49 6.68
C TYR A 51 -0.91 -12.24 7.91
N LYS A 52 -1.81 -12.75 8.77
CA LYS A 52 -1.43 -13.60 9.90
C LYS A 52 -0.70 -14.85 9.43
N LYS A 53 -1.17 -15.48 8.35
CA LYS A 53 -0.52 -16.64 7.74
C LYS A 53 0.88 -16.32 7.23
N ALA A 54 1.04 -15.25 6.45
CA ALA A 54 2.35 -14.86 5.93
C ALA A 54 3.32 -14.52 7.09
N ARG A 55 2.80 -13.94 8.18
CA ARG A 55 3.55 -13.69 9.41
C ARG A 55 4.11 -14.96 10.03
N LEU A 56 3.23 -15.92 10.33
CA LEU A 56 3.61 -17.20 10.92
C LEU A 56 4.59 -17.96 10.02
N GLU A 57 4.37 -17.96 8.70
CA GLU A 57 5.28 -18.62 7.75
C GLU A 57 6.70 -18.04 7.84
N VAL A 58 6.86 -16.71 7.83
CA VAL A 58 8.17 -16.08 7.96
C VAL A 58 8.80 -16.33 9.33
N LEU A 59 8.00 -16.26 10.41
CA LEU A 59 8.47 -16.56 11.77
C LEU A 59 8.89 -18.02 11.95
N ASP A 60 8.36 -18.94 11.15
CA ASP A 60 8.78 -20.35 11.09
C ASP A 60 9.98 -20.57 10.14
N GLY A 61 10.56 -19.51 9.57
CA GLY A 61 11.64 -19.62 8.57
C GLY A 61 11.17 -20.12 7.21
N LYS A 62 9.86 -20.15 6.96
CA LYS A 62 9.25 -20.52 5.68
C LYS A 62 9.15 -19.30 4.77
N LYS A 63 8.92 -19.57 3.48
CA LYS A 63 8.82 -18.56 2.42
C LYS A 63 7.36 -18.42 1.99
N PRO A 64 6.65 -17.33 2.36
CA PRO A 64 5.27 -17.15 1.93
C PRO A 64 5.16 -17.11 0.41
N LYS A 65 4.11 -17.73 -0.13
CA LYS A 65 3.90 -17.83 -1.58
C LYS A 65 3.91 -16.45 -2.26
N ALA A 66 3.26 -15.46 -1.64
CA ALA A 66 3.23 -14.08 -2.13
C ALA A 66 4.62 -13.42 -2.21
N CYS A 67 5.59 -13.91 -1.44
CA CYS A 67 6.92 -13.30 -1.29
C CYS A 67 8.02 -14.04 -2.09
N LEU A 68 7.67 -15.10 -2.83
CA LEU A 68 8.64 -15.96 -3.51
C LEU A 68 9.54 -15.23 -4.52
N ARG A 69 9.07 -14.12 -5.09
CA ARG A 69 9.88 -13.31 -6.00
C ARG A 69 11.21 -12.88 -5.35
N CYS A 70 11.16 -12.29 -4.16
CA CYS A 70 12.37 -11.83 -3.46
C CYS A 70 13.33 -12.99 -3.18
N PHE A 71 12.80 -14.13 -2.72
CA PHE A 71 13.63 -15.31 -2.47
C PHE A 71 14.27 -15.89 -3.74
N ALA A 72 13.57 -15.82 -4.88
CA ALA A 72 14.11 -16.25 -6.17
C ALA A 72 15.19 -15.29 -6.70
N GLU A 73 15.06 -13.99 -6.43
CA GLU A 73 16.08 -12.99 -6.75
C GLU A 73 17.34 -13.21 -5.90
N GLU A 74 17.17 -13.40 -4.58
CA GLU A 74 18.25 -13.66 -3.63
C GLU A 74 19.02 -14.96 -3.92
N ALA A 75 18.32 -16.03 -4.32
CA ALA A 75 18.95 -17.29 -4.69
C ALA A 75 19.88 -17.17 -5.92
N LYS A 76 19.75 -16.10 -6.70
CA LYS A 76 20.63 -15.76 -7.83
C LYS A 76 21.74 -14.77 -7.45
N GLY A 77 21.89 -14.45 -6.16
CA GLY A 77 22.87 -13.47 -5.66
C GLY A 77 22.45 -12.01 -5.85
N MET A 78 21.18 -11.73 -6.17
CA MET A 78 20.69 -10.36 -6.33
C MET A 78 20.16 -9.80 -5.00
N ASN A 79 20.29 -8.48 -4.80
CA ASN A 79 19.62 -7.78 -3.72
C ASN A 79 18.13 -7.61 -4.06
N SER A 80 17.26 -8.31 -3.33
CA SER A 80 15.82 -8.16 -3.48
C SER A 80 15.31 -6.92 -2.76
N LYS A 81 14.08 -6.50 -3.09
CA LYS A 81 13.38 -5.46 -2.30
C LYS A 81 13.33 -5.82 -0.82
N ARG A 82 13.10 -7.09 -0.46
CA ARG A 82 13.03 -7.53 0.95
C ARG A 82 14.35 -7.25 1.68
N VAL A 83 15.49 -7.55 1.07
CA VAL A 83 16.81 -7.29 1.65
C VAL A 83 17.06 -5.79 1.78
N GLU A 84 16.64 -5.00 0.79
CA GLU A 84 16.79 -3.54 0.84
C GLU A 84 15.93 -2.90 1.94
N GLU A 85 14.67 -3.33 2.09
CA GLU A 85 13.81 -2.86 3.19
C GLU A 85 14.40 -3.23 4.56
N ILE A 86 15.01 -4.41 4.72
CA ILE A 86 15.67 -4.78 5.98
C ILE A 86 16.84 -3.84 6.32
N LYS A 87 17.58 -3.34 5.32
CA LYS A 87 18.64 -2.35 5.54
C LYS A 87 18.09 -0.98 5.92
N ASN A 88 16.95 -0.59 5.36
CA ASN A 88 16.29 0.68 5.67
C ASN A 88 15.66 0.69 7.07
N TYR A 89 15.31 -0.49 7.60
CA TYR A 89 14.68 -0.65 8.90
C TYR A 89 15.40 -1.72 9.74
N PRO A 90 16.68 -1.52 10.09
CA PRO A 90 17.51 -2.54 10.70
C PRO A 90 17.07 -2.89 12.14
N GLU A 91 16.33 -1.99 12.81
CA GLU A 91 15.82 -2.22 14.16
C GLU A 91 14.66 -3.22 14.17
N TYR A 92 13.93 -3.38 13.06
CA TYR A 92 12.82 -4.33 12.98
C TYR A 92 13.33 -5.73 12.63
N THR A 93 13.82 -6.42 13.66
CA THR A 93 14.37 -7.78 13.56
C THR A 93 13.28 -8.85 13.58
N VAL A 94 13.68 -10.11 13.38
CA VAL A 94 12.78 -11.26 13.59
C VAL A 94 12.32 -11.34 15.04
N ASP A 95 13.17 -10.98 16.01
CA ASP A 95 12.82 -11.02 17.43
C ASP A 95 11.76 -9.98 17.77
N VAL A 96 11.92 -8.74 17.28
CA VAL A 96 10.87 -7.70 17.37
C VAL A 96 9.57 -8.20 16.74
N ALA A 97 9.64 -8.82 15.56
CA ALA A 97 8.47 -9.39 14.91
C ALA A 97 7.78 -10.49 15.75
N ARG A 98 8.53 -11.29 16.52
CA ARG A 98 7.99 -12.29 17.46
C ARG A 98 7.36 -11.67 18.69
N GLU A 99 7.92 -10.57 19.21
CA GLU A 99 7.39 -9.90 20.39
C GLU A 99 6.01 -9.28 20.14
N VAL A 100 5.81 -8.72 18.94
CA VAL A 100 4.55 -8.05 18.58
C VAL A 100 3.50 -8.98 17.95
N THR A 101 3.87 -10.23 17.63
CA THR A 101 2.99 -11.20 16.95
C THR A 101 2.71 -12.40 17.86
N ASP A 102 1.44 -12.67 18.15
CA ASP A 102 1.05 -13.82 18.96
C ASP A 102 1.12 -15.16 18.21
N SER A 103 0.81 -16.26 18.89
CA SER A 103 0.86 -17.62 18.35
C SER A 103 -0.15 -17.88 17.21
N THR A 104 -1.17 -17.04 17.06
CA THR A 104 -2.14 -17.07 15.95
C THR A 104 -1.71 -16.20 14.77
N GLY A 105 -0.56 -15.54 14.91
CA GLY A 105 -0.05 -14.58 13.95
C GLY A 105 -0.74 -13.25 14.07
N TYR A 106 -1.46 -12.92 15.15
CA TYR A 106 -2.20 -11.66 15.33
C TYR A 106 -1.33 -10.61 16.04
N MET A 107 -1.51 -9.34 15.68
CA MET A 107 -0.82 -8.18 16.28
C MET A 107 -1.86 -7.38 17.07
N LYS A 108 -1.75 -7.39 18.40
CA LYS A 108 -2.66 -6.63 19.27
C LYS A 108 -2.51 -5.14 19.05
N ASP A 109 -1.26 -4.67 19.04
CA ASP A 109 -0.88 -3.30 18.74
C ASP A 109 -0.20 -3.28 17.36
N VAL A 110 -0.88 -2.74 16.37
CA VAL A 110 -0.37 -2.61 15.00
C VAL A 110 0.34 -1.27 14.91
N GLN A 111 1.66 -1.27 14.74
CA GLN A 111 2.45 -0.06 14.50
C GLN A 111 3.24 -0.20 13.20
N LEU A 112 3.21 0.85 12.38
CA LEU A 112 3.81 0.88 11.05
C LEU A 112 5.09 1.71 11.09
N GLU A 113 6.14 1.22 10.42
CA GLU A 113 7.36 2.03 10.18
C GLU A 113 7.38 2.59 8.76
N PHE A 114 6.73 1.90 7.81
CA PHE A 114 6.65 2.30 6.42
C PHE A 114 5.21 2.30 5.92
N VAL A 115 4.75 3.44 5.41
CA VAL A 115 3.40 3.59 4.88
C VAL A 115 3.47 4.03 3.42
N GLU A 116 3.04 3.18 2.50
CA GLU A 116 2.90 3.46 1.06
C GLU A 116 1.43 3.79 0.74
N LEU A 117 1.15 5.06 0.48
CA LEU A 117 -0.16 5.60 0.17
C LEU A 117 -0.30 5.84 -1.35
N ARG A 118 -1.18 5.08 -2.01
CA ARG A 118 -1.58 5.29 -3.41
C ARG A 118 -2.95 5.96 -3.43
N LEU A 119 -2.96 7.28 -3.26
CA LEU A 119 -4.14 8.09 -2.94
C LEU A 119 -5.09 8.22 -4.14
N GLY A 120 -5.87 7.17 -4.41
CA GLY A 120 -6.87 7.19 -5.48
C GLY A 120 -6.25 7.25 -6.88
N ASN A 121 -7.10 7.51 -7.87
CA ASN A 121 -6.70 7.76 -9.27
C ASN A 121 -7.02 9.20 -9.72
N THR A 122 -7.45 10.08 -8.82
CA THR A 122 -7.69 11.50 -9.16
C THR A 122 -6.39 12.13 -9.61
N CYS A 123 -6.34 12.60 -10.86
CA CYS A 123 -5.14 13.14 -11.48
C CYS A 123 -5.53 14.20 -12.51
N ASN A 124 -4.64 15.13 -12.80
CA ASN A 124 -4.85 16.19 -13.78
C ASN A 124 -4.18 15.94 -15.14
N VAL A 125 -3.43 14.83 -15.30
CA VAL A 125 -2.77 14.45 -16.56
C VAL A 125 -3.15 13.04 -17.04
N ALA A 126 -3.00 12.79 -18.34
CA ALA A 126 -3.26 11.49 -18.99
C ALA A 126 -1.96 10.92 -19.61
N CYS A 127 -0.99 10.56 -18.77
CA CYS A 127 0.29 10.03 -19.24
C CYS A 127 0.10 8.74 -20.04
N ARG A 128 0.80 8.58 -21.18
CA ARG A 128 0.73 7.38 -22.06
C ARG A 128 1.01 6.04 -21.37
N THR A 129 1.72 6.05 -20.25
CA THR A 129 2.05 4.87 -19.45
C THR A 129 1.00 4.54 -18.40
N CYS A 130 0.06 5.45 -18.15
CA CYS A 130 -1.04 5.25 -17.22
C CYS A 130 -2.23 4.57 -17.89
N ASN A 131 -3.19 4.18 -17.06
CA ASN A 131 -4.47 3.62 -17.46
C ASN A 131 -5.56 4.17 -16.51
N PRO A 132 -6.83 3.80 -16.70
CA PRO A 132 -7.93 4.32 -15.88
C PRO A 132 -7.86 3.99 -14.38
N ALA A 133 -7.07 3.00 -13.95
CA ALA A 133 -6.81 2.72 -12.54
C ALA A 133 -5.76 3.65 -11.92
N SER A 134 -4.93 4.30 -12.74
CA SER A 134 -3.85 5.19 -12.27
C SER A 134 -4.17 6.68 -12.50
N SER A 135 -4.95 7.02 -13.52
CA SER A 135 -5.41 8.40 -13.72
C SER A 135 -6.84 8.43 -14.23
N SER A 136 -7.69 9.20 -13.55
CA SER A 136 -9.07 9.47 -13.91
C SER A 136 -9.21 10.15 -15.28
N LYS A 137 -8.17 10.82 -15.78
CA LYS A 137 -8.18 11.43 -17.13
C LYS A 137 -8.20 10.41 -18.26
N TRP A 138 -7.84 9.16 -17.99
CA TRP A 138 -7.84 8.10 -19.00
C TRP A 138 -9.21 7.53 -19.31
N ARG A 139 -10.26 7.77 -18.50
CA ARG A 139 -11.52 7.04 -18.63
C ARG A 139 -12.14 7.15 -20.03
N ASN A 140 -12.34 8.37 -20.50
CA ASN A 140 -13.00 8.61 -21.79
C ASN A 140 -12.17 8.08 -22.97
N ASP A 141 -10.85 8.29 -22.94
CA ASP A 141 -9.94 7.82 -23.98
C ASP A 141 -9.91 6.29 -24.02
N TYR A 142 -9.92 5.65 -22.85
CA TYR A 142 -9.93 4.19 -22.75
C TYR A 142 -11.25 3.60 -23.26
N ASP A 143 -12.39 4.21 -22.94
CA ASP A 143 -13.71 3.79 -23.45
C ASP A 143 -13.79 3.93 -24.98
N ALA A 144 -13.20 4.99 -25.54
CA ALA A 144 -13.11 5.18 -26.99
C ALA A 144 -12.21 4.11 -27.63
N LEU A 145 -11.06 3.81 -27.02
CA LEU A 145 -10.16 2.75 -27.48
C LEU A 145 -10.84 1.38 -27.45
N GLN A 146 -11.52 1.03 -26.36
CA GLN A 146 -12.25 -0.24 -26.24
C GLN A 146 -13.29 -0.43 -27.35
N LYS A 147 -13.98 0.64 -27.76
CA LYS A 147 -14.95 0.59 -28.87
C LYS A 147 -14.28 0.49 -30.25
N ALA A 148 -13.07 1.05 -30.40
CA ALA A 148 -12.37 1.13 -31.67
C ALA A 148 -11.46 -0.08 -31.95
N THR A 149 -11.01 -0.79 -30.91
CA THR A 149 -10.09 -1.92 -31.05
C THR A 149 -10.82 -3.25 -31.21
N THR A 150 -10.26 -4.16 -32.02
CA THR A 150 -10.80 -5.52 -32.22
C THR A 150 -10.25 -6.56 -31.23
N PHE A 151 -9.22 -6.22 -30.47
CA PHE A 151 -8.62 -7.07 -29.46
C PHE A 151 -9.10 -6.69 -28.06
N GLN A 152 -9.09 -7.67 -27.16
CA GLN A 152 -9.55 -7.46 -25.79
C GLN A 152 -8.55 -6.60 -25.02
N LEU A 153 -9.02 -5.44 -24.56
CA LEU A 153 -8.33 -4.59 -23.59
C LEU A 153 -8.70 -5.03 -22.17
N THR A 154 -7.82 -4.72 -21.21
CA THR A 154 -8.12 -4.91 -19.77
C THR A 154 -9.40 -4.16 -19.42
N ASP A 155 -10.33 -4.83 -18.75
CA ASP A 155 -11.55 -4.17 -18.30
C ASP A 155 -11.29 -3.40 -17.00
N TYR A 156 -11.65 -2.11 -17.01
CA TYR A 156 -11.55 -1.21 -15.86
C TYR A 156 -12.94 -0.70 -15.41
N ASN A 157 -14.04 -1.23 -15.96
CA ASN A 157 -15.39 -0.77 -15.66
C ASN A 157 -15.87 -1.19 -14.27
N THR A 158 -15.29 -2.25 -13.71
CA THR A 158 -15.62 -2.74 -12.37
C THR A 158 -14.76 -2.13 -11.26
N LEU A 159 -13.85 -1.21 -11.60
CA LEU A 159 -13.02 -0.56 -10.60
C LEU A 159 -13.76 0.59 -9.94
N GLU A 160 -13.91 0.49 -8.63
CA GLU A 160 -14.57 1.47 -7.77
C GLU A 160 -13.67 1.79 -6.55
N GLY A 161 -14.13 2.71 -5.70
CA GLY A 161 -13.49 2.96 -4.41
C GLY A 161 -12.22 3.81 -4.48
N PHE A 162 -12.05 4.67 -5.49
CA PHE A 162 -10.89 5.56 -5.62
C PHE A 162 -10.90 6.76 -4.65
N ARG A 163 -12.04 7.03 -3.99
CA ARG A 163 -12.25 8.18 -3.10
C ARG A 163 -11.98 7.87 -1.62
N TRP A 164 -11.39 6.71 -1.32
CA TRP A 164 -11.00 6.36 0.05
C TRP A 164 -10.10 7.40 0.74
N PRO A 165 -9.22 8.17 0.05
CA PRO A 165 -8.45 9.22 0.71
C PRO A 165 -9.28 10.41 1.16
N GLU A 166 -10.48 10.60 0.60
CA GLU A 166 -11.38 11.69 0.98
C GLU A 166 -12.18 11.37 2.26
N ARG A 167 -12.02 10.15 2.79
CA ARG A 167 -12.64 9.75 4.04
C ARG A 167 -11.80 10.17 5.23
N GLU A 168 -12.29 11.13 6.01
CA GLU A 168 -11.66 11.56 7.26
C GLU A 168 -11.37 10.39 8.22
N GLY A 169 -12.32 9.46 8.38
CA GLY A 169 -12.16 8.31 9.26
C GLY A 169 -10.99 7.37 8.90
N PHE A 170 -10.49 7.38 7.66
CA PHE A 170 -9.28 6.63 7.32
C PHE A 170 -8.03 7.27 7.93
N TRP A 171 -7.92 8.59 7.91
CA TRP A 171 -6.73 9.29 8.40
C TRP A 171 -6.61 9.22 9.92
N GLU A 172 -7.74 9.31 10.63
CA GLU A 172 -7.79 9.12 12.09
C GLU A 172 -7.44 7.67 12.48
N ASP A 173 -7.85 6.70 11.67
CA ASP A 173 -7.48 5.30 11.86
C ASP A 173 -5.98 5.07 11.58
N LEU A 174 -5.45 5.58 10.47
CA LEU A 174 -4.03 5.51 10.15
C LEU A 174 -3.17 6.15 11.25
N LEU A 175 -3.60 7.29 11.80
CA LEU A 175 -2.85 8.03 12.81
C LEU A 175 -2.57 7.19 14.07
N GLN A 176 -3.48 6.29 14.44
CA GLN A 176 -3.34 5.38 15.60
C GLN A 176 -2.20 4.35 15.41
N HIS A 177 -1.71 4.18 14.18
CA HIS A 177 -0.68 3.21 13.82
C HIS A 177 0.65 3.86 13.44
N CYS A 178 0.81 5.15 13.73
CA CYS A 178 1.96 5.97 13.33
C CYS A 178 2.90 6.32 14.50
N ASP A 179 2.97 5.50 15.56
CA ASP A 179 3.87 5.79 16.68
C ASP A 179 5.34 5.61 16.34
N ASN A 180 5.65 4.64 15.50
CA ASN A 180 7.01 4.34 15.06
C ASN A 180 7.22 4.62 13.56
N VAL A 181 6.35 5.45 12.95
CA VAL A 181 6.44 5.70 11.51
C VAL A 181 7.73 6.45 11.18
N LYS A 182 8.48 5.92 10.21
CA LYS A 182 9.75 6.49 9.74
C LYS A 182 9.63 7.00 8.31
N THR A 183 8.68 6.49 7.53
CA THR A 183 8.54 6.87 6.12
C THR A 183 7.09 6.86 5.65
N PHE A 184 6.67 7.96 5.03
CA PHE A 184 5.51 7.99 4.14
C PHE A 184 5.99 8.04 2.70
N TYR A 185 5.59 7.04 1.91
CA TYR A 185 5.73 7.06 0.45
C TYR A 185 4.37 7.37 -0.17
N ILE A 186 4.25 8.57 -0.70
CA ILE A 186 3.02 9.16 -1.19
C ILE A 186 3.03 9.14 -2.73
N ASN A 187 2.04 8.47 -3.30
CA ASN A 187 1.85 8.24 -4.73
C ASN A 187 0.34 8.10 -5.02
N GLY A 188 -0.05 7.69 -6.23
CA GLY A 188 -1.45 7.54 -6.64
C GLY A 188 -1.68 8.22 -7.98
N GLY A 189 -2.87 8.81 -8.15
CA GLY A 189 -3.13 9.73 -9.27
C GLY A 189 -2.19 10.93 -9.26
N GLU A 190 -2.63 12.06 -8.76
CA GLU A 190 -1.75 13.18 -8.41
C GLU A 190 -1.95 13.50 -6.92
N PRO A 191 -1.03 13.10 -6.04
CA PRO A 191 -1.14 13.34 -4.60
C PRO A 191 -1.41 14.79 -4.22
N MET A 192 -0.84 15.75 -4.96
CA MET A 192 -1.01 17.18 -4.66
C MET A 192 -2.46 17.67 -4.85
N LEU A 193 -3.37 16.85 -5.40
CA LEU A 193 -4.80 17.13 -5.48
C LEU A 193 -5.61 16.66 -4.25
N ILE A 194 -5.02 15.88 -3.35
CA ILE A 194 -5.72 15.23 -2.23
C ILE A 194 -5.58 16.07 -0.97
N LYS A 195 -6.46 17.04 -0.72
CA LYS A 195 -6.33 17.97 0.41
C LYS A 195 -6.22 17.28 1.79
N GLU A 196 -6.86 16.13 1.95
CA GLU A 196 -6.90 15.37 3.20
C GLU A 196 -5.51 14.85 3.61
N HIS A 197 -4.64 14.56 2.64
CA HIS A 197 -3.28 14.11 2.96
C HIS A 197 -2.45 15.25 3.58
N PHE A 198 -2.63 16.49 3.13
CA PHE A 198 -1.95 17.65 3.73
C PHE A 198 -2.44 17.90 5.15
N ALA A 199 -3.75 17.82 5.38
CA ALA A 199 -4.32 17.93 6.73
C ALA A 199 -3.76 16.85 7.68
N PHE A 200 -3.58 15.63 7.18
CA PHE A 200 -2.93 14.56 7.95
C PHE A 200 -1.45 14.88 8.27
N LEU A 201 -0.70 15.46 7.34
CA LEU A 201 0.69 15.88 7.61
C LEU A 201 0.75 17.01 8.64
N GLU A 202 -0.15 17.99 8.58
CA GLU A 202 -0.29 19.04 9.60
C GLU A 202 -0.57 18.42 10.97
N ARG A 203 -1.46 17.41 11.02
CA ARG A 203 -1.77 16.69 12.25
C ARG A 203 -0.55 15.96 12.85
N LEU A 204 0.31 15.38 12.02
CA LEU A 204 1.57 14.80 12.48
C LEU A 204 2.51 15.86 13.08
N VAL A 205 2.58 17.05 12.48
CA VAL A 205 3.36 18.19 13.00
C VAL A 205 2.83 18.65 14.36
N GLU A 206 1.51 18.78 14.51
CA GLU A 206 0.86 19.14 15.79
C GLU A 206 1.20 18.16 16.92
N LEU A 207 1.34 16.87 16.58
CA LEU A 207 1.71 15.81 17.52
C LEU A 207 3.24 15.71 17.75
N GLY A 208 4.03 16.58 17.14
CA GLY A 208 5.49 16.57 17.25
C GLY A 208 6.17 15.43 16.47
N LYS A 209 5.45 14.72 15.59
CA LYS A 209 5.98 13.64 14.75
C LYS A 209 6.62 14.23 13.48
N THR A 210 7.78 14.86 13.65
CA THR A 210 8.46 15.62 12.56
C THR A 210 9.70 14.93 11.99
N ASP A 211 10.24 13.90 12.65
CA ASP A 211 11.37 13.11 12.16
C ASP A 211 10.90 11.96 11.26
N ILE A 212 10.28 12.33 10.13
CA ILE A 212 9.69 11.37 9.18
C ILE A 212 10.18 11.68 7.77
N LYS A 213 10.65 10.66 7.06
CA LYS A 213 10.96 10.78 5.64
C LYS A 213 9.68 10.84 4.82
N LEU A 214 9.48 11.94 4.08
CA LEU A 214 8.46 12.03 3.05
C LEU A 214 9.06 11.71 1.69
N TRP A 215 8.54 10.70 1.02
CA TRP A 215 8.90 10.32 -0.34
C TRP A 215 7.69 10.52 -1.24
N TYR A 216 7.81 11.39 -2.23
CA TYR A 216 6.73 11.68 -3.18
C TYR A 216 7.03 11.16 -4.59
N ASN A 217 5.99 10.66 -5.25
CA ASN A 217 5.92 10.59 -6.70
C ASN A 217 4.76 11.50 -7.17
N ILE A 218 5.11 12.55 -7.91
CA ILE A 218 4.16 13.53 -8.45
C ILE A 218 4.46 13.78 -9.92
N ASN A 219 3.49 14.35 -10.63
CA ASN A 219 3.63 14.73 -12.04
C ASN A 219 4.24 16.12 -12.25
N MET A 220 4.56 16.84 -11.16
CA MET A 220 5.22 18.16 -11.16
C MET A 220 4.40 19.30 -11.78
N THR A 221 3.12 19.10 -12.08
CA THR A 221 2.26 20.14 -12.66
C THR A 221 1.59 21.05 -11.63
N ILE A 222 1.64 20.66 -10.35
CA ILE A 222 1.12 21.41 -9.23
C ILE A 222 2.25 21.50 -8.20
N MET A 223 2.99 22.60 -8.26
CA MET A 223 4.00 22.97 -7.29
C MET A 223 3.75 24.43 -6.95
N ASN A 224 3.24 24.70 -5.75
CA ASN A 224 3.08 26.07 -5.28
C ASN A 224 4.36 26.49 -4.55
N GLU A 225 4.71 27.77 -4.65
CA GLU A 225 5.79 28.40 -3.88
C GLU A 225 5.45 28.55 -2.40
#